data_AF-A0A7J2X8H7-F1
#
_entry.id   AF-A0A7J2X8H7-F1
#
_cell.length_a   1.000
_cell.length_b   1.000
_cell.length_c   1.000
_cell.angle_alpha   90.00
_cell.angle_beta   90.00
_cell.angle_gamma   90.00
#
_symmetry.space_group_name_H-M   'P 1'
#
loop_
_entity.id
_entity.type
_entity.pdbx_description
1 polymer ?
#
loop_
_entity_poly.entity_id
_entity_poly.type
_entity_poly.pdbx_seq_one_letter_code
_entity_poly.pdbx_strand_id
1 'polypeptide(L)' 'MLFCLCIHCNACTKVCPMGINVPEMNRSTECILCGKCIEVCPKNAISYKIGGKQ' A
#
# COMPACT_ATOMS: atom_id res chain seq x y z
N MET A 1 15.89 -3.75 -15.04
CA MET A 1 14.90 -2.79 -15.56
C MET A 1 13.82 -2.61 -14.50
N LEU A 2 14.04 -1.65 -13.60
CA LEU A 2 13.30 -1.45 -12.35
C LEU A 2 12.34 -0.26 -12.56
N PHE A 3 11.19 -0.49 -13.19
CA PHE A 3 10.19 0.55 -13.30
C PHE A 3 9.57 0.78 -11.92
N CYS A 4 9.81 1.95 -11.35
CA CYS A 4 9.04 2.43 -10.21
C CYS A 4 7.57 2.49 -10.64
N LEU A 5 6.75 1.54 -10.18
CA LEU A 5 5.32 1.49 -10.49
C LEU A 5 4.57 2.67 -9.84
N CYS A 6 5.13 3.26 -8.78
CA CYS A 6 4.51 4.39 -8.12
C CYS A 6 4.65 5.68 -8.94
N ILE A 7 3.53 6.28 -9.32
CA ILE A 7 3.47 7.60 -9.98
C ILE A 7 3.22 8.75 -9.00
N HIS A 8 3.41 8.51 -7.70
CA HIS A 8 3.20 9.50 -6.63
C HIS A 8 1.83 10.21 -6.65
N CYS A 9 0.78 9.53 -7.13
CA CYS A 9 -0.59 10.09 -7.18
C CYS A 9 -1.26 10.26 -5.81
N ASN A 10 -0.68 9.68 -4.75
CA ASN A 10 -1.15 9.73 -3.36
C ASN A 10 -2.57 9.17 -3.11
N ALA A 11 -3.13 8.40 -4.05
CA ALA A 11 -4.45 7.79 -3.92
C ALA A 11 -4.54 6.81 -2.74
N CYS A 12 -3.49 6.03 -2.50
CA CYS A 12 -3.40 5.08 -1.40
C CYS A 12 -3.49 5.74 -0.02
N THR A 13 -2.84 6.89 0.17
CA THR A 13 -2.90 7.68 1.43
C THR A 13 -4.29 8.27 1.62
N LYS A 14 -4.91 8.81 0.55
CA LYS A 14 -6.25 9.42 0.61
C LYS A 14 -7.35 8.42 1.00
N VAL A 15 -7.25 7.18 0.55
CA VAL A 15 -8.25 6.14 0.87
C VAL A 15 -7.99 5.44 2.20
N CYS A 16 -6.82 5.66 2.81
CA CYS A 16 -6.43 4.90 3.99
C CYS A 16 -7.26 5.33 5.21
N PRO A 17 -8.08 4.45 5.81
CA PRO A 17 -8.89 4.80 6.97
C PRO A 17 -8.05 5.06 8.22
N MET A 18 -6.81 4.54 8.25
CA MET A 18 -5.87 4.75 9.34
C MET A 18 -5.11 6.09 9.22
N GLY A 19 -5.30 6.84 8.14
CA GLY A 19 -4.62 8.11 7.91
C GLY A 19 -3.09 8.01 7.76
N ILE A 20 -2.55 6.80 7.53
CA ILE A 20 -1.11 6.58 7.40
C ILE A 20 -0.61 6.90 5.99
N ASN A 21 0.65 7.33 5.89
CA ASN A 21 1.34 7.55 4.63
C ASN A 21 1.78 6.20 4.03
N VAL A 22 0.99 5.68 3.09
CA VAL A 22 1.20 4.35 2.50
C VAL A 22 2.51 4.24 1.70
N PRO A 23 2.89 5.23 0.86
CA PRO A 23 4.17 5.18 0.12
C PRO A 23 5.42 5.07 1.00
N GLU A 24 5.41 5.69 2.18
CA GLU A 24 6.55 5.68 3.11
C GLU A 24 6.39 4.64 4.23
N MET A 25 5.36 3.80 4.14
CA MET A 25 5.05 2.80 5.16
C MET A 25 6.10 1.67 5.15
N ASN A 26 7.08 1.75 6.04
CA ASN A 26 7.94 0.63 6.38
C ASN A 26 7.39 -0.10 7.61
N ARG A 27 6.52 -1.10 7.40
CA ARG A 27 5.91 -1.95 8.46
C ARG A 27 5.29 -1.14 9.62
N SER A 28 4.23 -0.39 9.34
CA SER A 28 3.46 0.29 10.39
C SER A 28 2.55 -0.70 11.13
N THR A 29 2.58 -0.68 12.46
CA THR A 29 1.67 -1.45 13.33
C THR A 29 0.23 -0.97 13.21
N GLU A 30 0.02 0.26 12.74
CA GLU A 30 -1.30 0.85 12.52
C GLU A 30 -1.97 0.29 11.25
N CYS A 31 -1.21 -0.35 10.35
CA CYS A 31 -1.78 -0.93 9.14
C CYS A 31 -2.56 -2.20 9.46
N ILE A 32 -3.89 -2.10 9.42
CA ILE A 32 -4.82 -3.23 9.64
C ILE A 32 -4.94 -4.18 8.43
N LEU A 33 -4.10 -4.02 7.40
CA LEU A 33 -4.13 -4.83 6.17
C LEU A 33 -5.50 -4.88 5.47
N CYS A 34 -6.24 -3.77 5.46
CA CYS A 34 -7.59 -3.70 4.87
C CYS A 34 -7.64 -3.81 3.33
N GLY A 35 -6.51 -3.70 2.63
CA GLY A 35 -6.44 -3.85 1.17
C GLY A 35 -6.83 -2.62 0.33
N LYS A 36 -7.50 -1.61 0.90
CA LYS A 36 -8.00 -0.42 0.15
C LYS A 36 -6.94 0.28 -0.69
N CYS A 37 -5.72 0.41 -0.19
CA CYS A 37 -4.63 1.05 -0.92
C CYS A 37 -4.24 0.30 -2.20
N ILE A 38 -4.44 -1.02 -2.25
CA ILE A 38 -4.18 -1.88 -3.41
C ILE A 38 -5.29 -1.68 -4.43
N GLU A 39 -6.54 -1.71 -3.98
CA GLU A 39 -7.74 -1.55 -4.83
C GLU A 39 -7.71 -0.23 -5.63
N VAL A 40 -7.28 0.87 -4.99
CA VAL A 40 -7.26 2.19 -5.64
C VAL A 40 -5.98 2.46 -6.44
N CYS A 41 -4.97 1.59 -6.40
CA CYS A 41 -3.68 1.87 -7.02
C CYS A 41 -3.75 1.64 -8.55
N PRO A 42 -3.68 2.70 -9.39
CA PRO A 42 -3.85 2.56 -10.84
C PRO A 42 -2.68 1.83 -11.52
N LYS A 43 -1.57 1.67 -10.81
CA LYS A 43 -0.36 1.00 -11.29
C LYS A 43 -0.10 -0.34 -10.63
N ASN A 44 -0.99 -0.80 -9.74
CA ASN A 44 -0.78 -2.00 -8.94
C ASN A 44 0.61 -2.03 -8.27
N ALA A 45 1.07 -0.86 -7.81
CA ALA A 45 2.40 -0.69 -7.22
C ALA A 45 2.49 -1.25 -5.78
N ILE A 46 1.34 -1.59 -5.18
CA ILE A 46 1.21 -2.01 -3.80
C ILE A 46 0.74 -3.46 -3.79
N SER A 47 1.44 -4.31 -3.05
CA SER A 47 1.04 -5.69 -2.79
C SER A 47 1.48 -6.11 -1.40
N TYR A 48 0.79 -7.07 -0.80
CA TYR A 48 1.21 -7.71 0.44
C TYR A 48 1.12 -9.22 0.28
N LYS A 49 2.01 -9.93 0.95
CA LYS A 49 1.94 -11.39 1.08
C LYS A 49 1.46 -11.70 2.49
N ILE A 50 0.39 -12.48 2.59
CA ILE A 50 -0.04 -13.03 3.88
C ILE A 50 0.97 -14.12 4.23
N GLY A 51 1.84 -13.84 5.21
CA GLY A 51 2.78 -14.81 5.75
C GLY A 51 2.05 -15.80 6.65
N GLY A 52 1.31 -16.74 6.04
CA GLY A 52 0.94 -17.98 6.70
C GLY A 52 2.22 -18.77 7.00
N LYS A 53 2.34 -19.27 8.23
CA LYS A 53 3.35 -20.28 8.57
C LYS A 53 3.20 -21.46 7.58
N GLN A 54 4.33 -22.06 7.19
CA GLN A 54 4.36 -23.38 6.53
C GLN A 54 3.76 -24.43 7.46
#